data_AF-A0A6I1AT01-F1
#
_entry.id   AF-A0A6I1AT01-F1
#
_cell.length_a   1.000
_cell.length_b   1.000
_cell.length_c   1.000
_cell.angle_alpha   90.00
_cell.angle_beta   90.00
_cell.angle_gamma   90.00
#
_symmetry.space_group_name_H-M   'P 1'
#
loop_
_entity.id
_entity.type
_entity.pdbx_description
1 polymer ?
#
loop_
_entity_poly.entity_id
_entity_poly.type
_entity_poly.pdbx_seq_one_letter_code
_entity_poly.pdbx_strand_id
1 'polypeptide(L)'
;MMIQQIAQRLREVNTFLATYTTHNQSEVSFEQALPPSLFYRDFNETNGLVKEAGLLFREDAEQLLEFSSSLFSETDKYFSLDRTPLQKVDFAALFEEHLKPFEFRYEETKTVATELWRKYSAMSNRLDFLPLDSEEYKSLDAECSAAKAEYDEVHAHANLLYKEWQQERDRYFCVWCFKPVFLDVLVERLKGIAGSIISDIGRMKEGQP
;
A
#
# COMPACT_ATOMS: atom_id res chain seq x y z
N MET A 1 9.12 -13.72 -15.08
CA MET A 1 10.24 -12.81 -15.38
C MET A 1 9.85 -11.36 -15.09
N MET A 2 10.77 -10.56 -14.55
CA MET A 2 10.50 -9.17 -14.14
C MET A 2 10.03 -8.30 -15.31
N ILE A 3 10.66 -8.41 -16.49
CA ILE A 3 10.27 -7.61 -17.67
C ILE A 3 8.81 -7.87 -18.12
N GLN A 4 8.39 -9.13 -18.10
CA GLN A 4 7.02 -9.53 -18.41
C GLN A 4 6.03 -9.01 -17.35
N GLN A 5 6.40 -9.11 -16.07
CA GLN A 5 5.58 -8.60 -14.96
C GLN A 5 5.41 -7.09 -15.04
N ILE A 6 6.47 -6.34 -15.38
CA ILE A 6 6.40 -4.89 -15.58
C ILE A 6 5.43 -4.55 -16.71
N ALA A 7 5.52 -5.22 -17.87
CA ALA A 7 4.62 -4.97 -18.99
C ALA A 7 3.14 -5.22 -18.60
N GLN A 8 2.87 -6.33 -17.92
CA GLN A 8 1.52 -6.67 -17.46
C GLN A 8 0.99 -5.65 -16.44
N ARG A 9 1.82 -5.22 -15.49
CA ARG A 9 1.41 -4.25 -14.45
C ARG A 9 1.27 -2.84 -15.01
N LEU A 10 2.07 -2.46 -16.01
CA LEU A 10 1.90 -1.21 -16.74
C LEU A 10 0.60 -1.21 -17.56
N ARG A 11 0.21 -2.35 -18.12
CA ARG A 11 -1.10 -2.50 -18.78
C ARG A 11 -2.27 -2.23 -17.84
N GLU A 12 -2.19 -2.66 -16.58
CA GLU A 12 -3.21 -2.36 -15.56
C GLU A 12 -3.34 -0.84 -15.36
N VAL A 13 -2.20 -0.13 -15.23
CA VAL A 13 -2.15 1.33 -15.14
C VAL A 13 -2.72 1.99 -16.38
N ASN A 14 -2.35 1.53 -17.57
CA ASN A 14 -2.87 2.03 -18.85
C ASN A 14 -4.38 1.84 -18.98
N THR A 15 -4.90 0.71 -18.50
CA THR A 15 -6.33 0.41 -18.53
C THR A 15 -7.09 1.39 -17.64
N PHE A 16 -6.58 1.66 -16.43
CA PHE A 16 -7.14 2.67 -15.53
C PHE A 16 -7.15 4.07 -16.15
N LEU A 17 -6.03 4.50 -16.73
CA LEU A 17 -5.94 5.82 -17.37
C LEU A 17 -6.91 5.96 -18.55
N ALA A 18 -7.04 4.91 -19.36
CA ALA A 18 -7.98 4.88 -20.48
C ALA A 18 -9.44 4.94 -20.01
N THR A 19 -9.83 4.18 -18.98
CA THR A 19 -11.21 4.17 -18.48
C THR A 19 -11.58 5.51 -17.86
N TYR A 20 -10.69 6.13 -17.08
CA TYR A 20 -10.91 7.45 -16.49
C TYR A 20 -11.20 8.50 -17.57
N THR A 21 -10.36 8.53 -18.61
CA THR A 21 -10.48 9.46 -19.74
C THR A 21 -11.80 9.25 -20.51
N THR A 22 -12.25 7.99 -20.65
CA THR A 22 -13.43 7.64 -21.44
C THR A 22 -14.75 7.91 -20.72
N HIS A 23 -14.77 7.75 -19.39
CA HIS A 23 -16.01 7.84 -18.59
C HIS A 23 -16.19 9.21 -17.90
N ASN A 24 -15.27 10.15 -18.12
CA ASN A 24 -15.29 11.51 -17.56
C ASN A 24 -15.57 11.50 -16.04
N GLN A 25 -14.92 10.57 -15.33
CA GLN A 25 -15.08 10.44 -13.88
C GLN A 25 -14.60 11.73 -13.20
N SER A 26 -15.38 12.21 -12.23
CA SER A 26 -15.10 13.46 -11.52
C SER A 26 -14.02 13.31 -10.46
N GLU A 27 -13.92 12.12 -9.84
CA GLU A 27 -13.01 11.85 -8.72
C GLU A 27 -12.39 10.45 -8.86
N VAL A 28 -11.13 10.32 -8.44
CA VAL A 28 -10.38 9.06 -8.42
C VAL A 28 -10.57 8.41 -7.06
N SER A 29 -10.98 7.14 -7.01
CA SER A 29 -11.09 6.39 -5.75
C SER A 29 -9.74 5.89 -5.25
N PHE A 30 -9.67 5.44 -3.99
CA PHE A 30 -8.46 4.83 -3.44
C PHE A 30 -8.01 3.59 -4.23
N GLU A 31 -8.94 2.72 -4.61
CA GLU A 31 -8.70 1.50 -5.39
C GLU A 31 -8.16 1.83 -6.79
N GLN A 32 -8.54 2.97 -7.34
CA GLN A 32 -8.07 3.47 -8.62
C GLN A 32 -6.67 4.11 -8.51
N ALA A 33 -6.38 4.79 -7.40
CA ALA A 33 -5.08 5.38 -7.10
C ALA A 33 -4.01 4.33 -6.70
N LEU A 34 -4.45 3.14 -6.29
CA LEU A 34 -3.57 2.08 -5.77
C LEU A 34 -2.66 1.46 -6.86
N PRO A 35 -3.14 1.01 -8.03
CA PRO A 35 -2.29 0.42 -9.07
C PRO A 35 -1.08 1.27 -9.49
N PRO A 36 -1.20 2.58 -9.82
CA PRO A 36 -0.02 3.38 -10.19
C PRO A 36 0.97 3.53 -9.03
N SER A 37 0.47 3.65 -7.79
CA SER A 37 1.30 3.73 -6.58
C SER A 37 2.09 2.43 -6.33
N LEU A 38 1.42 1.28 -6.45
CA LEU A 38 2.05 -0.04 -6.33
C LEU A 38 3.06 -0.27 -7.45
N PHE A 39 2.71 0.07 -8.70
CA PHE A 39 3.60 -0.07 -9.84
C PHE A 39 4.92 0.67 -9.61
N TYR A 40 4.84 1.92 -9.15
CA TYR A 40 6.04 2.70 -8.85
C TYR A 40 6.84 2.10 -7.70
N ARG A 41 6.18 1.71 -6.59
CA ARG A 41 6.84 1.05 -5.46
C ARG A 41 7.60 -0.22 -5.88
N ASP A 42 6.97 -1.04 -6.70
CA ASP A 42 7.47 -2.36 -7.06
C ASP A 42 8.62 -2.30 -8.10
N PHE A 43 8.63 -1.27 -8.97
CA PHE A 43 9.49 -1.25 -10.15
C PHE A 43 10.40 -0.02 -10.31
N ASN A 44 10.45 0.89 -9.33
CA ASN A 44 11.35 2.06 -9.41
C ASN A 44 12.86 1.67 -9.52
N GLU A 45 13.25 0.53 -8.94
CA GLU A 45 14.60 -0.03 -9.03
C GLU A 45 14.80 -0.89 -10.28
N THR A 46 15.11 -0.24 -11.39
CA THR A 46 15.29 -0.91 -12.69
C THR A 46 16.62 -1.66 -12.86
N ASN A 47 17.54 -1.59 -11.88
CA ASN A 47 18.81 -2.32 -11.94
C ASN A 47 18.61 -3.84 -11.95
N GLY A 48 17.57 -4.34 -11.27
CA GLY A 48 17.19 -5.76 -11.31
C GLY A 48 16.77 -6.21 -12.70
N LEU A 49 15.97 -5.37 -13.38
CA LEU A 49 15.49 -5.63 -14.74
C LEU A 49 16.65 -5.79 -15.73
N VAL A 50 17.65 -4.90 -15.67
CA VAL A 50 18.82 -4.96 -16.58
C VAL A 50 19.62 -6.25 -16.35
N LYS A 51 19.79 -6.68 -15.09
CA LYS A 51 20.48 -7.93 -14.76
C LYS A 51 19.74 -9.15 -15.30
N GLU A 52 18.43 -9.22 -15.08
CA GLU A 52 17.60 -10.33 -15.56
C GLU A 52 17.55 -10.39 -17.09
N ALA A 53 17.45 -9.22 -17.75
CA ALA A 53 17.52 -9.14 -19.20
C ALA A 53 18.86 -9.67 -19.73
N GLY A 54 19.98 -9.34 -19.08
CA GLY A 54 21.29 -9.85 -19.48
C GLY A 54 21.47 -11.37 -19.33
N LEU A 55 20.76 -11.98 -18.37
CA LEU A 55 20.70 -13.44 -18.23
C LEU A 55 19.83 -14.07 -19.32
N LEU A 56 18.59 -13.59 -19.47
CA LEU A 56 17.67 -14.13 -20.48
C LEU A 56 18.22 -13.95 -21.89
N PHE A 57 18.93 -12.86 -22.17
CA PHE A 57 19.57 -12.64 -23.46
C PHE A 57 20.48 -13.82 -23.87
N ARG A 58 21.15 -14.48 -22.91
CA ARG A 58 22.02 -15.64 -23.16
C ARG A 58 21.26 -16.95 -23.27
N GLU A 59 20.11 -17.04 -22.61
CA GLU A 59 19.29 -18.25 -22.52
C GLU A 59 18.30 -18.34 -23.68
N ASP A 60 17.55 -17.26 -23.93
CA ASP A 60 16.51 -17.15 -24.94
C ASP A 60 16.31 -15.69 -25.37
N ALA A 61 17.10 -15.27 -26.38
CA ALA A 61 17.01 -13.92 -26.94
C ALA A 61 15.68 -13.65 -27.66
N GLU A 62 14.96 -14.67 -28.14
CA GLU A 62 13.68 -14.49 -28.81
C GLU A 62 12.57 -14.18 -27.81
N GLN A 63 12.53 -14.91 -26.70
CA GLN A 63 11.62 -14.61 -25.60
C GLN A 63 11.91 -13.23 -24.98
N LEU A 64 13.19 -12.85 -24.87
CA LEU A 64 13.54 -11.51 -24.38
C LEU A 64 13.03 -10.42 -25.33
N LEU A 65 13.12 -10.66 -26.64
CA LEU A 65 12.61 -9.74 -27.66
C LEU A 65 11.10 -9.58 -27.56
N GLU A 66 10.36 -10.67 -27.36
CA GLU A 66 8.90 -10.63 -27.17
C GLU A 66 8.52 -9.80 -25.94
N PHE A 67 9.12 -10.08 -24.78
CA PHE A 67 8.82 -9.36 -23.55
C PHE A 67 9.21 -7.88 -23.64
N SER A 68 10.35 -7.58 -24.25
CA SER A 68 10.81 -6.19 -24.44
C SER A 68 9.89 -5.43 -25.39
N SER A 69 9.41 -6.08 -26.46
CA SER A 69 8.46 -5.49 -27.41
C SER A 69 7.10 -5.22 -26.73
N SER A 70 6.64 -6.14 -25.87
CA SER A 70 5.43 -5.95 -25.08
C SER A 70 5.58 -4.76 -24.12
N LEU A 71 6.69 -4.68 -23.38
CA LEU A 71 6.96 -3.56 -22.49
C LEU A 71 7.02 -2.23 -23.25
N PHE A 72 7.74 -2.18 -24.37
CA PHE A 72 7.87 -0.99 -25.20
C PHE A 72 6.49 -0.49 -25.67
N SER A 73 5.65 -1.40 -26.17
CA SER A 73 4.27 -1.08 -26.59
C SER A 73 3.42 -0.51 -25.45
N GLU A 74 3.51 -1.08 -24.25
CA GLU A 74 2.77 -0.55 -23.08
C GLU A 74 3.31 0.81 -22.63
N THR A 75 4.61 1.09 -22.78
CA THR A 75 5.17 2.42 -22.50
C THR A 75 4.71 3.46 -23.52
N ASP A 76 4.62 3.11 -24.81
CA ASP A 76 4.06 4.00 -25.85
C ASP A 76 2.58 4.29 -25.58
N LYS A 77 1.82 3.25 -25.22
CA LYS A 77 0.42 3.40 -24.85
C LYS A 77 0.27 4.34 -23.65
N TYR A 78 1.08 4.17 -22.60
CA TYR A 78 1.06 5.07 -21.44
C TYR A 78 1.22 6.55 -21.85
N PHE A 79 2.19 6.84 -22.72
CA PHE A 79 2.45 8.21 -23.17
C PHE A 79 1.37 8.79 -24.09
N SER A 80 0.61 7.93 -24.78
CA SER A 80 -0.53 8.34 -25.60
C SER A 80 -1.79 8.73 -24.80
N LEU A 81 -1.86 8.34 -23.52
CA LEU A 81 -3.02 8.57 -22.66
C LEU A 81 -2.97 9.94 -21.98
N ASP A 82 -4.15 10.49 -21.67
CA ASP A 82 -4.25 11.68 -20.83
C ASP A 82 -3.92 11.33 -19.38
N ARG A 83 -2.87 11.95 -18.86
CA ARG A 83 -2.35 11.76 -17.49
C ARG A 83 -2.69 12.93 -16.57
N THR A 84 -3.35 13.96 -17.10
CA THR A 84 -3.82 15.12 -16.33
C THR A 84 -4.67 14.73 -15.12
N PRO A 85 -5.55 13.70 -15.20
CA PRO A 85 -6.28 13.21 -14.04
C PRO A 85 -5.39 12.84 -12.87
N LEU A 86 -4.37 12.01 -13.10
CA LEU A 86 -3.42 11.58 -12.06
C LEU A 86 -2.73 12.76 -11.39
N GLN A 87 -2.36 13.78 -12.17
CA GLN A 87 -1.67 14.97 -11.66
C GLN A 87 -2.53 15.82 -10.72
N LYS A 88 -3.87 15.72 -10.82
CA LYS A 88 -4.81 16.45 -9.96
C LYS A 88 -5.19 15.70 -8.68
N VAL A 89 -4.88 14.41 -8.59
CA VAL A 89 -5.26 13.58 -7.45
C VAL A 89 -4.43 13.98 -6.23
N ASP A 90 -5.11 14.23 -5.12
CA ASP A 90 -4.48 14.32 -3.81
C ASP A 90 -4.36 12.91 -3.20
N PHE A 91 -3.22 12.26 -3.48
CA PHE A 91 -2.94 10.91 -3.00
C PHE A 91 -2.84 10.83 -1.47
N ALA A 92 -2.39 11.91 -0.81
CA ALA A 92 -2.31 11.95 0.64
C ALA A 92 -3.72 11.96 1.23
N ALA A 93 -4.61 12.80 0.71
CA ALA A 93 -6.01 12.85 1.15
C ALA A 93 -6.74 11.51 0.91
N LEU A 94 -6.55 10.86 -0.25
CA LEU A 94 -7.14 9.55 -0.52
C LEU A 94 -6.67 8.48 0.45
N PHE A 95 -5.38 8.49 0.79
CA PHE A 95 -4.81 7.55 1.76
C PHE A 95 -5.36 7.80 3.17
N GLU A 96 -5.44 9.05 3.60
CA GLU A 96 -6.00 9.41 4.91
C GLU A 96 -7.48 9.02 5.00
N GLU A 97 -8.27 9.28 3.95
CA GLU A 97 -9.68 8.89 3.89
C GLU A 97 -9.86 7.36 4.00
N HIS A 98 -9.02 6.58 3.29
CA HIS A 98 -9.03 5.12 3.37
C HIS A 98 -8.77 4.59 4.79
N LEU A 99 -7.96 5.30 5.59
CA LEU A 99 -7.61 4.88 6.94
C LEU A 99 -8.64 5.27 8.00
N LYS A 100 -9.51 6.26 7.75
CA LYS A 100 -10.49 6.75 8.72
C LYS A 100 -11.34 5.64 9.37
N PRO A 101 -11.88 4.65 8.64
CA PRO A 101 -12.67 3.58 9.25
C PRO A 101 -11.86 2.72 10.25
N PHE A 102 -10.57 2.53 10.00
CA PHE A 102 -9.69 1.76 10.89
C PHE A 102 -9.34 2.55 12.14
N GLU A 103 -8.95 3.82 11.97
CA GLU A 103 -8.69 4.75 13.07
C GLU A 103 -9.92 4.93 13.96
N PHE A 104 -11.11 5.11 13.36
CA PHE A 104 -12.35 5.31 14.08
C PHE A 104 -12.70 4.13 15.00
N ARG A 105 -12.65 2.89 14.50
CA ARG A 105 -12.92 1.69 15.31
C ARG A 105 -11.94 1.56 16.49
N TYR A 106 -10.67 1.86 16.24
CA TYR A 106 -9.65 1.86 17.28
C TYR A 106 -9.93 2.92 18.35
N GLU A 107 -10.18 4.18 17.96
CA GLU A 107 -10.41 5.27 18.90
C GLU A 107 -11.72 5.10 19.70
N GLU A 108 -12.77 4.55 19.09
CA GLU A 108 -14.01 4.20 19.79
C GLU A 108 -13.74 3.17 20.89
N THR A 109 -13.08 2.06 20.55
CA THR A 109 -12.78 0.98 21.51
C THR A 109 -11.81 1.45 22.60
N LYS A 110 -10.80 2.25 22.23
CA LYS A 110 -9.85 2.87 23.17
C LYS A 110 -10.55 3.81 24.15
N THR A 111 -11.56 4.55 23.71
CA THR A 111 -12.35 5.41 24.59
C THR A 111 -13.08 4.56 25.64
N VAL A 112 -13.73 3.47 25.23
CA VAL A 112 -14.39 2.53 26.16
C VAL A 112 -13.38 1.91 27.14
N ALA A 113 -12.23 1.42 26.65
CA ALA A 113 -11.17 0.89 27.50
C ALA A 113 -10.68 1.92 28.53
N THR A 114 -10.57 3.19 28.14
CA THR A 114 -10.14 4.28 29.03
C THR A 114 -11.16 4.54 30.14
N GLU A 115 -12.46 4.45 29.86
CA GLU A 115 -13.50 4.59 30.87
C GLU A 115 -13.49 3.43 31.87
N LEU A 116 -13.35 2.19 31.38
CA LEU A 116 -13.21 1.00 32.24
C LEU A 116 -11.94 1.09 33.10
N TRP A 117 -10.84 1.59 32.51
CA TRP A 117 -9.60 1.84 33.24
C TRP A 117 -9.80 2.79 34.42
N ARG A 118 -10.49 3.91 34.20
CA ARG A 118 -10.81 4.87 35.28
C ARG A 118 -11.64 4.22 36.38
N LYS A 119 -12.63 3.39 36.03
CA LYS A 119 -13.50 2.71 37.00
C LYS A 119 -12.72 1.74 37.88
N TYR A 120 -12.01 0.77 37.28
CA TYR A 120 -11.29 -0.22 38.08
C TYR A 120 -10.15 0.45 38.87
N SER A 121 -9.46 1.45 38.28
CA SER A 121 -8.38 2.16 38.98
C SER A 121 -8.90 2.91 40.21
N ALA A 122 -10.08 3.53 40.14
CA ALA A 122 -10.69 4.17 41.30
C ALA A 122 -11.03 3.16 42.41
N MET A 123 -11.55 1.97 42.06
CA MET A 123 -11.82 0.90 43.02
C MET A 123 -10.52 0.37 43.65
N SER A 124 -9.50 0.10 42.83
CA SER A 124 -8.17 -0.32 43.26
C SER A 124 -7.57 0.67 44.25
N ASN A 125 -7.62 1.97 43.93
CA ASN A 125 -7.12 3.01 44.81
C ASN A 125 -7.87 3.08 46.15
N ARG A 126 -9.18 2.74 46.17
CA ARG A 126 -9.96 2.70 47.41
C ARG A 126 -9.60 1.49 48.28
N LEU A 127 -9.28 0.35 47.67
CA LEU A 127 -8.85 -0.85 48.40
C LEU A 127 -7.60 -0.61 49.24
N ASP A 128 -6.67 0.22 48.76
CA ASP A 128 -5.44 0.58 49.49
C ASP A 128 -5.70 1.24 50.87
N PHE A 129 -6.90 1.76 51.11
CA PHE A 129 -7.29 2.44 52.36
C PHE A 129 -8.18 1.59 53.28
N LEU A 130 -8.55 0.37 52.89
CA LEU A 130 -9.45 -0.49 53.66
C LEU A 130 -8.69 -1.59 54.43
N PRO A 131 -9.13 -1.97 55.64
CA PRO A 131 -8.58 -3.13 56.33
C PRO A 131 -8.85 -4.42 55.56
N LEU A 132 -7.81 -5.23 55.32
CA LEU A 132 -7.86 -6.45 54.52
C LEU A 132 -8.88 -7.49 55.01
N ASP A 133 -9.14 -7.52 56.31
CA ASP A 133 -10.06 -8.44 56.97
C ASP A 133 -11.52 -7.96 56.98
N SER A 134 -11.77 -6.71 56.57
CA SER A 134 -13.12 -6.16 56.52
C SER A 134 -13.96 -6.79 55.40
N GLU A 135 -15.25 -6.96 55.66
CA GLU A 135 -16.20 -7.42 54.63
C GLU A 135 -16.33 -6.42 53.48
N GLU A 136 -16.15 -5.12 53.77
CA GLU A 136 -16.11 -4.07 52.74
C GLU A 136 -14.95 -4.26 51.77
N TYR A 137 -13.75 -4.58 52.28
CA TYR A 137 -12.59 -4.89 51.45
C TYR A 137 -12.88 -6.09 50.53
N LYS A 138 -13.37 -7.20 51.09
CA LYS A 138 -13.62 -8.43 50.31
C LYS A 138 -14.65 -8.22 49.20
N SER A 139 -15.71 -7.46 49.45
CA SER A 139 -16.72 -7.14 48.45
C SER A 139 -16.13 -6.27 47.34
N LEU A 140 -15.44 -5.19 47.69
CA LEU A 140 -14.85 -4.26 46.73
C LEU A 140 -13.73 -4.90 45.91
N ASP A 141 -12.96 -5.82 46.49
CA ASP A 141 -11.89 -6.56 45.82
C ASP A 141 -12.44 -7.47 44.71
N ALA A 142 -13.56 -8.14 44.97
CA ALA A 142 -14.27 -8.93 43.97
C ALA A 142 -14.82 -8.06 42.83
N GLU A 143 -15.43 -6.91 43.15
CA GLU A 143 -15.91 -5.94 42.16
C GLU A 143 -14.76 -5.35 41.33
N CYS A 144 -13.65 -4.99 41.97
CA CYS A 144 -12.46 -4.47 41.30
C CYS A 144 -11.85 -5.51 40.36
N SER A 145 -11.79 -6.77 40.78
CA SER A 145 -11.29 -7.88 39.95
C SER A 145 -12.17 -8.10 38.72
N ALA A 146 -13.51 -8.04 38.87
CA ALA A 146 -14.44 -8.13 37.75
C ALA A 146 -14.30 -6.94 36.78
N ALA A 147 -14.23 -5.71 37.29
CA ALA A 147 -14.03 -4.51 36.49
C ALA A 147 -12.68 -4.52 35.75
N LYS A 148 -11.64 -5.06 36.38
CA LYS A 148 -10.33 -5.25 35.76
C LYS A 148 -10.39 -6.26 34.61
N ALA A 149 -11.09 -7.38 34.79
CA ALA A 149 -11.24 -8.39 33.73
C ALA A 149 -11.95 -7.81 32.50
N GLU A 150 -13.00 -7.01 32.71
CA GLU A 150 -13.73 -6.31 31.64
C GLU A 150 -12.82 -5.30 30.92
N TYR A 151 -12.03 -4.51 31.67
CA TYR A 151 -11.00 -3.63 31.09
C TYR A 151 -9.98 -4.41 30.26
N ASP A 152 -9.42 -5.50 30.79
CA ASP A 152 -8.37 -6.27 30.14
C ASP A 152 -8.87 -6.85 28.80
N GLU A 153 -10.13 -7.29 28.74
CA GLU A 153 -10.78 -7.77 27.51
C GLU A 153 -10.91 -6.66 26.46
N VAL A 154 -11.51 -5.52 26.83
CA VAL A 154 -11.71 -4.39 25.90
C VAL A 154 -10.38 -3.78 25.47
N HIS A 155 -9.40 -3.70 26.37
CA HIS A 155 -8.05 -3.24 26.06
C HIS A 155 -7.32 -4.19 25.10
N ALA A 156 -7.46 -5.51 25.28
CA ALA A 156 -6.95 -6.48 24.32
C ALA A 156 -7.58 -6.30 22.93
N HIS A 157 -8.90 -6.05 22.87
CA HIS A 157 -9.59 -5.75 21.62
C HIS A 157 -9.08 -4.46 20.95
N ALA A 158 -8.92 -3.37 21.72
CA ALA A 158 -8.36 -2.12 21.23
C ALA A 158 -6.95 -2.31 20.64
N ASN A 159 -6.11 -3.14 21.28
CA ASN A 159 -4.77 -3.47 20.78
C ASN A 159 -4.79 -4.26 19.45
N LEU A 160 -5.80 -5.11 19.23
CA LEU A 160 -5.98 -5.80 17.96
C LEU A 160 -6.36 -4.81 16.85
N LEU A 161 -7.31 -3.91 17.12
CA LEU A 161 -7.73 -2.87 16.17
C LEU A 161 -6.59 -1.90 15.84
N TYR A 162 -5.77 -1.54 16.83
CA TYR A 162 -4.57 -0.74 16.60
C TYR A 162 -3.62 -1.44 15.62
N LYS A 163 -3.34 -2.73 15.82
CA LYS A 163 -2.48 -3.51 14.92
C LYS A 163 -3.06 -3.58 13.51
N GLU A 164 -4.37 -3.78 13.37
CA GLU A 164 -5.05 -3.77 12.07
C GLU A 164 -4.88 -2.42 11.36
N TRP A 165 -5.11 -1.31 12.07
CA TRP A 165 -4.91 0.04 11.54
C TRP A 165 -3.46 0.29 11.09
N GLN A 166 -2.47 -0.08 11.92
CA GLN A 166 -1.07 0.07 11.56
C GLN A 166 -0.69 -0.81 10.35
N GLN A 167 -1.18 -2.05 10.30
CA GLN A 167 -0.92 -2.95 9.18
C GLN A 167 -1.49 -2.40 7.87
N GLU A 168 -2.70 -1.87 7.89
CA GLU A 168 -3.33 -1.28 6.70
C GLU A 168 -2.60 -0.02 6.24
N ARG A 169 -2.20 0.84 7.20
CA ARG A 169 -1.38 2.03 6.93
C ARG A 169 -0.05 1.64 6.26
N ASP A 170 0.67 0.69 6.83
CA ASP A 170 1.97 0.28 6.34
C ASP A 170 1.87 -0.43 4.97
N ARG A 171 0.81 -1.23 4.77
CA ARG A 171 0.54 -1.92 3.50
C ARG A 171 0.37 -0.96 2.33
N TYR A 172 -0.29 0.17 2.55
CA TYR A 172 -0.65 1.12 1.50
C TYR A 172 0.05 2.47 1.60
N PHE A 173 1.06 2.61 2.45
CA PHE A 173 1.86 3.83 2.60
C PHE A 173 2.46 4.33 1.27
N CYS A 174 2.66 3.43 0.31
CA CYS A 174 3.08 3.80 -1.05
C CYS A 174 2.13 4.77 -1.76
N VAL A 175 0.82 4.75 -1.44
CA VAL A 175 -0.16 5.69 -2.00
C VAL A 175 0.14 7.10 -1.48
N TRP A 176 0.36 7.25 -0.17
CA TRP A 176 0.69 8.54 0.45
C TRP A 176 1.98 9.15 -0.11
N CYS A 177 3.02 8.33 -0.33
CA CYS A 177 4.29 8.79 -0.89
C CYS A 177 4.27 9.04 -2.40
N PHE A 178 3.25 8.57 -3.11
CA PHE A 178 3.26 8.54 -4.57
C PHE A 178 3.13 9.96 -5.15
N LYS A 179 3.96 10.25 -6.15
CA LYS A 179 3.84 11.46 -6.96
C LYS A 179 3.73 11.06 -8.43
N PRO A 180 2.69 11.50 -9.15
CA PRO A 180 2.48 11.16 -10.56
C PRO A 180 3.69 11.41 -11.46
N VAL A 181 4.44 12.49 -11.23
CA VAL A 181 5.66 12.81 -12.00
C VAL A 181 6.72 11.70 -11.93
N PHE A 182 6.79 10.94 -10.84
CA PHE A 182 7.75 9.85 -10.70
C PHE A 182 7.38 8.65 -11.58
N LEU A 183 6.09 8.46 -11.85
CA LEU A 183 5.63 7.43 -12.78
C LEU A 183 6.06 7.75 -14.21
N ASP A 184 5.94 9.01 -14.64
CA ASP A 184 6.38 9.44 -15.97
C ASP A 184 7.87 9.17 -16.18
N VAL A 185 8.71 9.50 -15.19
CA VAL A 185 10.16 9.24 -15.23
C VAL A 185 10.46 7.75 -15.28
N LEU A 186 9.75 6.94 -14.49
CA LEU A 186 9.92 5.49 -14.49
C LEU A 186 9.54 4.88 -15.85
N VAL A 187 8.40 5.26 -16.41
CA VAL A 187 7.93 4.72 -17.70
C VAL A 187 8.88 5.11 -18.83
N GLU A 188 9.42 6.33 -18.83
CA GLU A 188 10.42 6.76 -19.81
C GLU A 188 11.70 5.91 -19.71
N ARG A 189 12.16 5.65 -18.49
CA ARG A 189 13.32 4.78 -18.26
C ARG A 189 13.08 3.35 -18.73
N LEU A 190 11.89 2.79 -18.45
CA LEU A 190 11.50 1.46 -18.91
C LEU A 190 11.43 1.38 -20.43
N LYS A 191 10.91 2.42 -21.08
CA LYS A 191 10.91 2.55 -22.55
C LYS A 191 12.32 2.53 -23.12
N GLY A 192 13.24 3.31 -22.55
CA GLY A 192 14.63 3.34 -22.97
C GLY A 192 15.34 1.99 -22.81
N ILE A 193 15.10 1.28 -21.70
CA ILE A 193 15.64 -0.07 -21.47
C ILE A 193 15.09 -1.06 -22.51
N ALA A 194 13.77 -1.12 -22.67
CA ALA A 194 13.13 -2.03 -23.62
C ALA A 194 13.59 -1.75 -25.06
N GLY A 195 13.64 -0.48 -25.47
CA GLY A 195 14.11 -0.07 -26.79
C GLY A 195 15.57 -0.43 -27.04
N SER A 196 16.43 -0.28 -26.03
CA SER A 196 17.84 -0.68 -26.13
C SER A 196 17.97 -2.19 -26.34
N ILE A 197 17.25 -3.00 -25.56
CA ILE A 197 17.25 -4.47 -25.70
C ILE A 197 16.80 -4.90 -27.09
N ILE A 198 15.70 -4.33 -27.59
CA ILE A 198 15.17 -4.63 -28.94
C ILE A 198 16.22 -4.30 -30.00
N SER A 199 16.85 -3.12 -29.90
CA SER A 199 17.88 -2.69 -30.84
C SER A 199 19.12 -3.59 -30.81
N ASP A 200 19.59 -3.97 -29.62
CA ASP A 200 20.76 -4.83 -29.44
C ASP A 200 20.53 -6.22 -30.03
N ILE A 201 19.37 -6.83 -29.77
CA ILE A 201 18.99 -8.13 -30.36
C ILE A 201 18.88 -8.01 -31.89
N GLY A 202 18.30 -6.91 -32.39
CA GLY A 202 18.17 -6.64 -33.83
C GLY A 202 19.53 -6.58 -34.53
N ARG A 203 20.47 -5.77 -34.02
CA ARG A 203 21.84 -5.64 -34.57
C ARG A 203 22.55 -6.99 -34.64
N MET A 204 22.40 -7.82 -33.61
CA MET A 204 23.00 -9.15 -33.58
C MET A 204 22.40 -10.11 -34.61
N LYS A 205 21.09 -10.04 -34.87
CA LYS A 205 20.44 -10.85 -35.93
C LYS A 205 20.86 -10.39 -37.34
N GLU A 206 21.13 -9.10 -37.52
CA GLU A 206 21.57 -8.51 -38.79
C GLU A 206 23.09 -8.63 -39.04
N GLY A 207 23.84 -9.17 -38.08
CA GLY A 207 25.30 -9.31 -38.18
C GLY A 207 26.04 -7.96 -38.16
N GLN A 208 25.39 -6.90 -37.66
CA GLN A 208 26.00 -5.58 -37.52
C GLN A 208 26.51 -5.39 -36.08
N PRO A 209 27.79 -5.01 -35.89
CA PRO A 209 28.34 -4.72 -34.55
C PRO A 209 27.70 -3.46 -33.93
#